data_AF-A0A7S0N7K6-F1
#
_entry.id   AF-A0A7S0N7K6-F1
#
_cell.length_a   1.000
_cell.length_b   1.000
_cell.length_c   1.000
_cell.angle_alpha   90.00
_cell.angle_beta   90.00
_cell.angle_gamma   90.00
#
_symmetry.space_group_name_H-M   'P 1'
#
loop_
_entity.id
_entity.type
_entity.pdbx_description
1 polymer ?
#
loop_
_entity_poly.entity_id
_entity_poly.type
_entity_poly.pdbx_seq_one_letter_code
_entity_poly.pdbx_strand_id
1 'polypeptide(L)'
;MLSVTKEGDLQISSKWVDSLVSNSDKDKKKKLFFFSHIGSYESNADNFIQTITNDSSYSKCSNQLKASYDSSDCEKVHLSFWYDSLSVELLHIIKFMFLLSGCFLIHLNVSNDKLFDDISVFIIQSLFFYAVSEIKNNKMKKPMVILLINHDGSNLNSPDNNLKEIEQLWRKCLNVNNINDPISLSDYFEFDFFNSNSIKFENIQNSIINSSKFEKTWENIVYSLPFLQDMINKKWICSSALPKELLISAEDKTLKEIMLFYFADSAFHEVLQFSQQILKKWGKVVYKGKTINNYGKIVSNFLENVNQKFDSLIPKDFNKDQVSIKKKLKINSIVQQRILFLFTKQLLNLQSQALEKFKDTLLKIASDSKKNFDSEKKLAIDTVSQWFISHAEALVSNNNRLSYIAAQKELDNVLIEFSEKFKESPIVKLQSLQRLEKQTSTSGLKQSGIVIGFGLTAALRPHGFGNFQLITSYTQGPHVFNFSLVNDRDIAEQEGQGKIKPFRIQPSLNFDIEL
;
A
#
# COMPACT_ATOMS: atom_id res chain seq x y z
N MET A 1 6.40 -29.03 7.85
CA MET A 1 5.00 -28.61 7.78
C MET A 1 4.86 -27.33 6.98
N LEU A 2 4.12 -27.37 5.88
CA LEU A 2 3.48 -26.20 5.29
C LEU A 2 2.11 -26.08 5.97
N SER A 3 1.80 -24.92 6.54
CA SER A 3 0.55 -24.67 7.28
C SER A 3 0.09 -23.25 7.05
N VAL A 4 -1.22 -23.05 6.92
CA VAL A 4 -1.82 -21.70 6.91
C VAL A 4 -2.22 -21.36 8.35
N THR A 5 -1.82 -20.17 8.82
CA THR A 5 -2.19 -19.69 10.16
C THR A 5 -3.65 -19.27 10.19
N LYS A 6 -4.23 -19.11 11.38
CA LYS A 6 -5.56 -18.49 11.54
C LYS A 6 -5.69 -17.09 10.92
N GLU A 7 -4.56 -16.42 10.70
CA GLU A 7 -4.48 -15.09 10.08
C GLU A 7 -4.43 -15.15 8.55
N GLY A 8 -4.41 -16.36 7.97
CA GLY A 8 -4.33 -16.58 6.52
C GLY A 8 -2.91 -16.50 5.96
N ASP A 9 -1.88 -16.51 6.81
CA ASP A 9 -0.49 -16.49 6.37
C ASP A 9 0.05 -17.90 6.15
N LEU A 10 0.73 -18.11 5.01
CA LEU A 10 1.43 -19.35 4.73
C LEU A 10 2.72 -19.43 5.55
N GLN A 11 2.77 -20.36 6.50
CA GLN A 11 3.99 -20.73 7.19
C GLN A 11 4.60 -21.98 6.56
N ILE A 12 5.80 -21.80 6.01
CA ILE A 12 6.62 -22.91 5.51
C ILE A 12 7.69 -23.20 6.56
N SER A 13 7.55 -24.30 7.28
CA SER A 13 8.57 -24.74 8.23
C SER A 13 9.90 -25.01 7.52
N SER A 14 10.99 -24.42 8.00
CA SER A 14 12.34 -24.68 7.49
C SER A 14 12.65 -26.18 7.47
N LYS A 15 12.26 -26.92 8.52
CA LYS A 15 12.40 -28.39 8.59
C LYS A 15 11.72 -29.14 7.45
N TRP A 16 10.63 -28.59 6.91
CA TRP A 16 9.93 -29.16 5.75
C TRP A 16 10.73 -28.95 4.47
N VAL A 17 11.22 -27.72 4.28
CA VAL A 17 12.10 -27.36 3.17
C VAL A 17 13.37 -28.20 3.22
N ASP A 18 13.93 -28.40 4.41
CA ASP A 18 15.08 -29.28 4.64
C ASP A 18 14.74 -30.76 4.39
N SER A 19 13.52 -31.22 4.72
CA SER A 19 13.11 -32.61 4.44
C SER A 19 12.92 -32.90 2.94
N LEU A 20 12.67 -31.88 2.12
CA LEU A 20 12.61 -32.01 0.66
C LEU A 20 14.01 -32.19 0.03
N VAL A 21 15.08 -31.94 0.79
CA VAL A 21 16.47 -31.95 0.29
C VAL A 21 17.37 -32.74 1.22
N SER A 22 17.75 -33.95 0.81
CA SER A 22 18.93 -34.60 1.38
C SER A 22 20.13 -33.65 1.26
N ASN A 23 20.92 -33.48 2.33
CA ASN A 23 22.06 -32.56 2.35
C ASN A 23 23.08 -32.78 1.22
N SER A 24 23.05 -33.95 0.56
CA SER A 24 23.88 -34.33 -0.59
C SER A 24 23.38 -33.86 -1.96
N ASP A 25 22.17 -33.28 -2.10
CA ASP A 25 21.53 -33.00 -3.40
C ASP A 25 21.10 -31.54 -3.60
N LYS A 26 21.65 -30.57 -2.83
CA LYS A 26 21.27 -29.14 -2.93
C LYS A 26 21.38 -28.53 -4.34
N ASP A 27 22.28 -29.07 -5.17
CA ASP A 27 22.50 -28.61 -6.54
C ASP A 27 21.83 -29.47 -7.62
N LYS A 28 21.20 -30.60 -7.26
CA LYS A 28 20.51 -31.45 -8.23
C LYS A 28 19.10 -30.93 -8.49
N LYS A 29 18.82 -30.74 -9.78
CA LYS A 29 17.49 -30.47 -10.30
C LYS A 29 16.56 -31.65 -10.01
N LYS A 30 15.66 -31.45 -9.05
CA LYS A 30 14.66 -32.42 -8.60
C LYS A 30 13.31 -32.17 -9.27
N LYS A 31 12.55 -33.23 -9.52
CA LYS A 31 11.23 -33.16 -10.18
C LYS A 31 10.16 -33.40 -9.13
N LEU A 32 9.51 -32.32 -8.70
CA LEU A 32 8.44 -32.42 -7.71
C LEU A 32 7.07 -32.54 -8.37
N PHE A 33 6.27 -33.45 -7.83
CA PHE A 33 4.89 -33.66 -8.27
C PHE A 33 3.93 -33.28 -7.16
N PHE A 34 3.14 -32.24 -7.41
CA PHE A 34 2.12 -31.80 -6.47
C PHE A 34 0.80 -32.50 -6.75
N PHE A 35 0.25 -33.08 -5.70
CA PHE A 35 -1.04 -33.77 -5.70
C PHE A 35 -1.91 -33.15 -4.61
N SER A 36 -3.13 -32.76 -4.98
CA SER A 36 -4.05 -32.05 -4.11
C SER A 36 -5.19 -32.97 -3.66
N HIS A 37 -5.44 -33.03 -2.37
CA HIS A 37 -6.54 -33.79 -1.79
C HIS A 37 -7.42 -32.86 -0.95
N ILE A 38 -8.71 -32.81 -1.27
CA ILE A 38 -9.70 -31.94 -0.63
C ILE A 38 -10.85 -32.80 -0.13
N GLY A 39 -11.30 -32.61 1.11
CA GLY A 39 -12.49 -33.30 1.62
C GLY A 39 -13.15 -32.62 2.81
N SER A 40 -14.38 -33.04 3.12
CA SER A 40 -15.17 -32.54 4.25
C SER A 40 -14.86 -33.28 5.55
N TYR A 41 -14.92 -32.60 6.71
CA TYR A 41 -14.80 -33.25 8.03
C TYR A 41 -15.93 -34.26 8.33
N GLU A 42 -17.08 -34.14 7.67
CA GLU A 42 -18.20 -35.07 7.85
C GLU A 42 -17.99 -36.39 7.11
N SER A 43 -17.02 -36.46 6.21
CA SER A 43 -16.68 -37.71 5.54
C SER A 43 -15.92 -38.65 6.48
N ASN A 44 -16.08 -39.97 6.29
CA ASN A 44 -15.30 -41.04 6.97
C ASN A 44 -13.78 -41.01 6.61
N ALA A 45 -13.26 -39.85 6.21
CA ALA A 45 -11.88 -39.62 5.84
C ALA A 45 -10.89 -39.87 6.97
N ASP A 46 -11.31 -39.90 8.23
CA ASP A 46 -10.44 -40.21 9.37
C ASP A 46 -9.70 -41.55 9.16
N ASN A 47 -10.41 -42.59 8.71
CA ASN A 47 -9.82 -43.89 8.39
C ASN A 47 -8.87 -43.82 7.18
N PHE A 48 -9.24 -43.00 6.19
CA PHE A 48 -8.47 -42.83 4.97
C PHE A 48 -7.14 -42.10 5.24
N ILE A 49 -7.18 -41.01 6.02
CA ILE A 49 -5.99 -40.22 6.36
C ILE A 49 -5.03 -41.01 7.25
N GLN A 50 -5.54 -41.72 8.27
CA GLN A 50 -4.69 -42.56 9.12
C GLN A 50 -3.93 -43.61 8.30
N THR A 51 -4.57 -44.16 7.26
CA THR A 51 -3.94 -45.09 6.33
C THR A 51 -2.85 -44.42 5.49
N ILE A 52 -3.02 -43.14 5.11
CA ILE A 52 -2.06 -42.40 4.28
C ILE A 52 -0.85 -41.95 5.08
N THR A 53 -1.06 -41.38 6.27
CA THR A 53 0.03 -40.74 7.01
C THR A 53 0.81 -41.71 7.88
N ASN A 54 0.30 -42.94 8.08
CA ASN A 54 0.78 -43.88 9.11
C ASN A 54 0.94 -43.21 10.48
N ASP A 55 0.21 -42.13 10.71
CA ASP A 55 0.35 -41.26 11.87
C ASP A 55 -0.93 -41.35 12.68
N SER A 56 -0.91 -42.23 13.69
CA SER A 56 -2.02 -42.39 14.63
C SER A 56 -2.25 -41.16 15.50
N SER A 57 -1.33 -40.17 15.48
CA SER A 57 -1.47 -38.90 16.20
C SER A 57 -2.18 -37.82 15.39
N TYR A 58 -2.77 -38.17 14.23
CA TYR A 58 -3.54 -37.25 13.41
C TYR A 58 -4.78 -36.73 14.18
N SER A 59 -4.59 -35.68 14.97
CA SER A 59 -5.67 -34.96 15.63
C SER A 59 -6.45 -34.18 14.57
N LYS A 60 -7.78 -34.10 14.72
CA LYS A 60 -8.70 -33.25 13.96
C LYS A 60 -8.32 -31.76 14.14
N CYS A 61 -7.21 -31.34 13.56
CA CYS A 61 -6.88 -29.93 13.45
C CYS A 61 -7.68 -29.37 12.28
N SER A 62 -8.59 -28.47 12.65
CA SER A 62 -9.52 -27.69 11.85
C SER A 62 -8.82 -26.90 10.73
N ASN A 63 -9.41 -26.86 9.53
CA ASN A 63 -9.16 -25.92 8.42
C ASN A 63 -7.69 -25.58 8.16
N GLN A 64 -6.80 -26.57 8.22
CA GLN A 64 -5.37 -26.34 7.94
C GLN A 64 -4.94 -27.10 6.69
N LEU A 65 -4.37 -26.38 5.74
CA LEU A 65 -3.64 -26.97 4.63
C LEU A 65 -2.39 -27.67 5.19
N LYS A 66 -2.27 -28.97 4.93
CA LYS A 66 -1.11 -29.77 5.29
C LYS A 66 -0.37 -30.20 4.03
N ALA A 67 0.94 -30.30 4.11
CA ALA A 67 1.76 -30.87 3.04
C ALA A 67 2.62 -32.01 3.60
N SER A 68 2.51 -33.19 3.00
CA SER A 68 3.42 -34.33 3.25
C SER A 68 4.28 -34.59 2.02
N TYR A 69 5.49 -35.10 2.25
CA TYR A 69 6.45 -35.44 1.21
C TYR A 69 6.73 -36.93 1.24
N ASP A 70 6.66 -37.56 0.08
CA ASP A 70 7.01 -38.97 -0.11
C ASP A 70 8.25 -39.07 -1.00
N SER A 71 9.28 -39.72 -0.44
CA SER A 71 10.60 -39.89 -1.07
C SER A 71 10.77 -41.25 -1.74
N SER A 72 9.80 -42.15 -1.62
CA SER A 72 9.98 -43.57 -1.94
C SER A 72 10.10 -43.89 -3.43
N ASP A 73 9.38 -43.19 -4.34
CA ASP A 73 9.42 -43.55 -5.77
C ASP A 73 9.27 -42.42 -6.79
N CYS A 74 8.79 -41.24 -6.39
CA CYS A 74 8.73 -40.03 -7.21
C CYS A 74 8.58 -38.92 -6.19
N GLU A 75 9.43 -37.89 -6.20
CA GLU A 75 9.45 -36.84 -5.17
C GLU A 75 8.11 -36.09 -5.12
N LYS A 76 7.16 -36.64 -4.38
CA LYS A 76 5.73 -36.27 -4.43
C LYS A 76 5.42 -35.40 -3.23
N VAL A 77 4.73 -34.31 -3.48
CA VAL A 77 4.20 -33.40 -2.47
C VAL A 77 2.69 -33.55 -2.45
N HIS A 78 2.18 -34.18 -1.40
CA HIS A 78 0.75 -34.32 -1.17
C HIS A 78 0.25 -33.14 -0.33
N LEU A 79 -0.55 -32.28 -0.95
CA LEU A 79 -1.27 -31.19 -0.31
C LEU A 79 -2.64 -31.72 0.12
N SER A 80 -2.94 -31.73 1.41
CA SER A 80 -4.25 -32.13 1.92
C SER A 80 -4.93 -30.97 2.63
N PHE A 81 -6.20 -30.75 2.33
CA PHE A 81 -7.03 -29.75 2.96
C PHE A 81 -8.39 -30.33 3.35
N TRP A 82 -8.78 -30.08 4.60
CA TRP A 82 -10.06 -30.52 5.15
C TRP A 82 -10.85 -29.29 5.57
N TYR A 83 -12.11 -29.22 5.14
CA TYR A 83 -12.98 -28.08 5.38
C TYR A 83 -14.20 -28.48 6.21
N ASP A 84 -14.65 -27.56 7.05
CA ASP A 84 -15.91 -27.68 7.80
C ASP A 84 -17.02 -26.80 7.22
N SER A 85 -16.65 -25.73 6.52
CA SER A 85 -17.56 -24.67 6.09
C SER A 85 -16.98 -23.89 4.91
N LEU A 86 -17.86 -23.18 4.19
CA LEU A 86 -17.47 -22.26 3.12
C LEU A 86 -16.79 -21.02 3.70
N SER A 87 -15.60 -20.69 3.20
CA SER A 87 -14.83 -19.52 3.63
C SER A 87 -13.99 -18.93 2.49
N VAL A 88 -13.53 -17.68 2.64
CA VAL A 88 -12.54 -17.08 1.72
C VAL A 88 -11.24 -17.89 1.73
N GLU A 89 -10.87 -18.40 2.90
CA GLU A 89 -9.66 -19.20 3.06
C GLU A 89 -9.71 -20.47 2.20
N LEU A 90 -10.85 -21.17 2.18
CA LEU A 90 -11.08 -22.30 1.27
C LEU A 90 -10.86 -21.89 -0.20
N LEU A 91 -11.35 -20.73 -0.64
CA LEU A 91 -11.12 -20.24 -2.02
C LEU A 91 -9.64 -19.99 -2.32
N HIS A 92 -8.92 -19.35 -1.41
CA HIS A 92 -7.48 -19.11 -1.54
C HIS A 92 -6.71 -20.44 -1.60
N ILE A 93 -7.10 -21.41 -0.79
CA ILE A 93 -6.47 -22.73 -0.73
C ILE A 93 -6.77 -23.53 -2.00
N ILE A 94 -8.00 -23.54 -2.50
CA ILE A 94 -8.34 -24.20 -3.78
C ILE A 94 -7.52 -23.57 -4.92
N LYS A 95 -7.46 -22.24 -4.99
CA LYS A 95 -6.66 -21.54 -6.02
C LYS A 95 -5.19 -21.89 -5.90
N PHE A 96 -4.65 -21.90 -4.68
CA PHE A 96 -3.26 -22.28 -4.42
C PHE A 96 -2.96 -23.71 -4.87
N MET A 97 -3.82 -24.65 -4.49
CA MET A 97 -3.75 -26.06 -4.87
C MET A 97 -3.85 -26.23 -6.39
N PHE A 98 -4.65 -25.42 -7.07
CA PHE A 98 -4.77 -25.38 -8.53
C PHE A 98 -3.52 -24.87 -9.24
N LEU A 99 -2.88 -23.85 -8.68
CA LEU A 99 -1.67 -23.30 -9.26
C LEU A 99 -0.44 -24.21 -9.11
N LEU A 100 -0.52 -25.25 -8.28
CA LEU A 100 0.58 -26.18 -8.00
C LEU A 100 0.33 -27.58 -8.56
N SER A 101 -0.89 -28.12 -8.42
CA SER A 101 -1.17 -29.53 -8.64
C SER A 101 -1.78 -29.80 -10.00
N GLY A 102 -1.28 -30.83 -10.68
CA GLY A 102 -1.88 -31.37 -11.90
C GLY A 102 -2.95 -32.44 -11.64
N CYS A 103 -3.14 -32.83 -10.38
CA CYS A 103 -4.10 -33.86 -9.99
C CYS A 103 -4.81 -33.46 -8.69
N PHE A 104 -6.11 -33.68 -8.68
CA PHE A 104 -7.01 -33.43 -7.57
C PHE A 104 -7.72 -34.70 -7.18
N LEU A 105 -7.74 -34.99 -5.90
CA LEU A 105 -8.57 -35.99 -5.28
C LEU A 105 -9.59 -35.25 -4.42
N ILE A 106 -10.88 -35.43 -4.69
CA ILE A 106 -11.95 -34.75 -3.98
C ILE A 106 -12.82 -35.80 -3.32
N HIS A 107 -12.87 -35.77 -2.00
CA HIS A 107 -13.75 -36.63 -1.22
C HIS A 107 -15.11 -35.99 -1.11
N LEU A 108 -16.08 -36.57 -1.82
CA LEU A 108 -17.44 -36.06 -1.88
C LEU A 108 -18.24 -36.60 -0.70
N ASN A 109 -19.03 -35.73 -0.07
CA ASN A 109 -20.02 -36.16 0.89
C ASN A 109 -21.35 -36.37 0.15
N VAL A 110 -21.81 -37.62 0.12
CA VAL A 110 -23.11 -37.95 -0.51
C VAL A 110 -24.19 -37.66 0.52
N SER A 111 -25.10 -36.73 0.21
CA SER A 111 -26.21 -36.37 1.10
C SER A 111 -27.54 -36.46 0.37
N ASN A 112 -28.54 -37.08 1.00
CA ASN A 112 -29.96 -37.03 0.63
C ASN A 112 -30.23 -37.14 -0.89
N ASP A 113 -29.84 -38.26 -1.50
CA ASP A 113 -30.05 -38.59 -2.93
C ASP A 113 -29.32 -37.69 -3.95
N LYS A 114 -28.51 -36.74 -3.51
CA LYS A 114 -27.65 -35.92 -4.38
C LYS A 114 -26.22 -36.43 -4.36
N LEU A 115 -25.60 -36.48 -5.55
CA LEU A 115 -24.20 -36.87 -5.71
C LEU A 115 -23.23 -35.89 -5.04
N PHE A 116 -23.61 -34.60 -4.95
CA PHE A 116 -22.81 -33.52 -4.38
C PHE A 116 -23.60 -32.76 -3.32
N ASP A 117 -22.99 -32.57 -2.16
CA ASP A 117 -23.42 -31.52 -1.23
C ASP A 117 -23.05 -30.12 -1.76
N ASP A 118 -23.61 -29.08 -1.15
CA ASP A 118 -23.42 -27.69 -1.61
C ASP A 118 -21.95 -27.26 -1.59
N ILE A 119 -21.16 -27.79 -0.65
CA ILE A 119 -19.74 -27.44 -0.52
C ILE A 119 -18.90 -28.15 -1.61
N SER A 120 -19.20 -29.41 -1.92
CA SER A 120 -18.55 -30.14 -3.01
C SER A 120 -18.83 -29.49 -4.35
N VAL A 121 -20.10 -29.07 -4.59
CA VAL A 121 -20.46 -28.29 -5.77
C VAL A 121 -19.61 -27.02 -5.85
N PHE A 122 -19.48 -26.30 -4.73
CA PHE A 122 -18.67 -25.09 -4.67
C PHE A 122 -17.19 -25.33 -4.99
N ILE A 123 -16.58 -26.39 -4.45
CA ILE A 123 -15.18 -26.74 -4.70
C ILE A 123 -14.97 -27.05 -6.17
N ILE A 124 -15.83 -27.90 -6.76
CA ILE A 124 -15.75 -28.28 -8.17
C ILE A 124 -15.94 -27.05 -9.06
N GLN A 125 -16.93 -26.20 -8.79
CA GLN A 125 -17.14 -24.96 -9.54
C GLN A 125 -15.97 -23.97 -9.40
N SER A 126 -15.33 -23.91 -8.22
CA SER A 126 -14.12 -23.10 -8.02
C SER A 126 -12.97 -23.60 -8.88
N LEU A 127 -12.76 -24.92 -8.94
CA LEU A 127 -11.75 -25.52 -9.80
C LEU A 127 -12.04 -25.23 -11.28
N PHE A 128 -13.29 -25.37 -11.70
CA PHE A 128 -13.74 -25.03 -13.06
C PHE A 128 -13.40 -23.60 -13.43
N PHE A 129 -13.76 -22.66 -12.57
CA PHE A 129 -13.46 -21.26 -12.78
C PHE A 129 -11.94 -21.04 -12.93
N TYR A 130 -11.13 -21.59 -12.01
CA TYR A 130 -9.69 -21.39 -12.05
C TYR A 130 -9.07 -22.03 -13.29
N ALA A 131 -9.57 -23.18 -13.75
CA ALA A 131 -9.12 -23.76 -15.01
C ALA A 131 -9.42 -22.87 -16.20
N VAL A 132 -10.63 -22.29 -16.31
CA VAL A 132 -10.93 -21.37 -17.41
C VAL A 132 -10.04 -20.13 -17.35
N SER A 133 -9.86 -19.56 -16.16
CA SER A 133 -9.07 -18.34 -15.96
C SER A 133 -7.57 -18.56 -16.21
N GLU A 134 -7.00 -19.64 -15.69
CA GLU A 134 -5.56 -19.89 -15.72
C GLU A 134 -5.11 -20.62 -16.99
N ILE A 135 -5.85 -21.62 -17.48
CA ILE A 135 -5.45 -22.38 -18.69
C ILE A 135 -5.47 -21.47 -19.92
N LYS A 136 -6.46 -20.56 -20.03
CA LYS A 136 -6.55 -19.57 -21.11
C LYS A 136 -5.34 -18.64 -21.15
N ASN A 137 -4.76 -18.34 -19.99
CA ASN A 137 -3.65 -17.39 -19.86
C ASN A 137 -2.26 -18.05 -19.90
N ASN A 138 -2.12 -19.28 -19.37
CA ASN A 138 -0.82 -19.84 -19.01
C ASN A 138 -0.47 -21.18 -19.68
N LYS A 139 -1.27 -21.68 -20.64
CA LYS A 139 -1.04 -22.99 -21.31
C LYS A 139 -0.82 -24.15 -20.32
N MET A 140 -1.50 -24.11 -19.17
CA MET A 140 -1.42 -25.19 -18.20
C MET A 140 -1.99 -26.49 -18.78
N LYS A 141 -1.40 -27.62 -18.38
CA LYS A 141 -1.93 -28.95 -18.71
C LYS A 141 -3.30 -29.16 -18.05
N LYS A 142 -4.13 -30.01 -18.65
CA LYS A 142 -5.46 -30.37 -18.12
C LYS A 142 -5.27 -31.08 -16.77
N PRO A 143 -5.77 -30.53 -15.65
CA PRO A 143 -5.75 -31.24 -14.40
C PRO A 143 -6.67 -32.47 -14.45
N MET A 144 -6.21 -33.53 -13.79
CA MET A 144 -7.04 -34.70 -13.54
C MET A 144 -7.77 -34.55 -12.21
N VAL A 145 -9.07 -34.81 -12.20
CA VAL A 145 -9.94 -34.73 -11.02
C VAL A 145 -10.52 -36.10 -10.74
N ILE A 146 -10.21 -36.61 -9.55
CA ILE A 146 -10.61 -37.91 -9.07
C ILE A 146 -11.63 -37.70 -7.96
N LEU A 147 -12.84 -38.19 -8.18
CA LEU A 147 -13.95 -38.03 -7.25
C LEU A 147 -14.12 -39.33 -6.45
N LEU A 148 -13.86 -39.25 -5.14
CA LEU A 148 -14.13 -40.33 -4.20
C LEU A 148 -15.55 -40.17 -3.69
N ILE A 149 -16.40 -41.13 -4.02
CA ILE A 149 -17.80 -41.13 -3.64
C ILE A 149 -18.00 -42.20 -2.57
N ASN A 150 -18.42 -41.77 -1.38
CA ASN A 150 -18.79 -42.69 -0.31
C ASN A 150 -20.22 -43.17 -0.51
N HIS A 151 -20.38 -44.36 -1.08
CA HIS A 151 -21.69 -44.98 -1.28
C HIS A 151 -21.77 -46.31 -0.51
N ASP A 152 -22.70 -46.35 0.44
CA ASP A 152 -23.02 -47.55 1.23
C ASP A 152 -24.08 -48.46 0.55
N GLY A 153 -24.52 -48.14 -0.68
CA GLY A 153 -25.61 -48.84 -1.37
C GLY A 153 -25.37 -49.09 -2.87
N SER A 154 -26.00 -50.14 -3.40
CA SER A 154 -25.85 -50.71 -4.75
C SER A 154 -26.27 -49.83 -5.94
N ASN A 155 -26.64 -48.57 -5.72
CA ASN A 155 -27.06 -47.64 -6.77
C ASN A 155 -26.02 -46.54 -6.97
N LEU A 156 -24.77 -46.93 -7.22
CA LEU A 156 -23.87 -46.03 -7.93
C LEU A 156 -24.52 -45.82 -9.30
N ASN A 157 -25.04 -44.62 -9.52
CA ASN A 157 -25.31 -44.12 -10.86
C ASN A 157 -24.10 -44.47 -11.73
N SER A 158 -24.34 -45.02 -12.93
CA SER A 158 -23.25 -45.38 -13.83
C SER A 158 -22.29 -44.20 -13.98
N PRO A 159 -20.98 -44.42 -14.17
CA PRO A 159 -20.01 -43.34 -14.34
C PRO A 159 -20.45 -42.26 -15.35
N ASP A 160 -21.20 -42.67 -16.38
CA ASP A 160 -21.80 -41.78 -17.38
C ASP A 160 -22.83 -40.80 -16.80
N ASN A 161 -23.65 -41.23 -15.84
CA ASN A 161 -24.63 -40.35 -15.18
C ASN A 161 -23.90 -39.33 -14.28
N ASN A 162 -22.88 -39.77 -13.54
CA ASN A 162 -22.07 -38.86 -12.71
C ASN A 162 -21.35 -37.81 -13.58
N LEU A 163 -20.81 -38.23 -14.73
CA LEU A 163 -20.18 -37.31 -15.68
C LEU A 163 -21.17 -36.28 -16.24
N LYS A 164 -22.40 -36.69 -16.56
CA LYS A 164 -23.44 -35.75 -17.01
C LYS A 164 -23.77 -34.69 -15.96
N GLU A 165 -23.82 -35.05 -14.69
CA GLU A 165 -24.04 -34.07 -13.60
C GLU A 165 -22.88 -33.07 -13.51
N ILE A 166 -21.63 -33.56 -13.61
CA ILE A 166 -20.43 -32.70 -13.66
C ILE A 166 -20.48 -31.77 -14.88
N GLU A 167 -20.89 -32.25 -16.05
CA GLU A 167 -21.06 -31.43 -17.26
C GLU A 167 -22.14 -30.35 -17.07
N GLN A 168 -23.24 -30.66 -16.38
CA GLN A 168 -24.25 -29.67 -16.04
C GLN A 168 -23.71 -28.60 -15.09
N LEU A 169 -22.94 -28.99 -14.08
CA LEU A 169 -22.25 -28.06 -13.17
C LEU A 169 -21.25 -27.18 -13.93
N TRP A 170 -20.52 -27.73 -14.89
CA TRP A 170 -19.63 -26.99 -15.79
C TRP A 170 -20.39 -25.93 -16.58
N ARG A 171 -21.49 -26.30 -17.24
CA ARG A 171 -22.33 -25.35 -17.98
C ARG A 171 -22.91 -24.26 -17.09
N LYS A 172 -23.37 -24.62 -15.88
CA LYS A 172 -23.83 -23.64 -14.88
C LYS A 172 -22.69 -22.67 -14.53
N CYS A 173 -21.50 -23.17 -14.25
CA CYS A 173 -20.32 -22.35 -13.96
C CYS A 173 -20.00 -21.37 -15.11
N LEU A 174 -19.94 -21.84 -16.36
CA LEU A 174 -19.68 -20.99 -17.52
C LEU A 174 -20.72 -19.88 -17.68
N ASN A 175 -22.01 -20.23 -17.57
CA ASN A 175 -23.11 -19.27 -17.70
C ASN A 175 -23.05 -18.18 -16.63
N VAL A 176 -22.82 -18.56 -15.38
CA VAL A 176 -22.77 -17.61 -14.25
C VAL A 176 -21.60 -16.63 -14.41
N ASN A 177 -20.47 -17.11 -14.94
CA ASN A 177 -19.29 -16.30 -15.17
C ASN A 177 -19.31 -15.57 -16.53
N ASN A 178 -20.45 -15.58 -17.24
CA ASN A 178 -20.63 -14.98 -18.57
C ASN A 178 -19.59 -15.45 -19.62
N ILE A 179 -19.15 -16.70 -19.53
CA ILE A 179 -18.22 -17.30 -20.48
C ILE A 179 -19.05 -17.97 -21.59
N ASN A 180 -19.22 -17.24 -22.70
CA ASN A 180 -20.01 -17.69 -23.85
C ASN A 180 -19.19 -18.53 -24.87
N ASP A 181 -17.92 -18.77 -24.60
CA ASP A 181 -17.06 -19.56 -25.48
C ASP A 181 -17.59 -21.02 -25.55
N PRO A 182 -17.63 -21.67 -26.73
CA PRO A 182 -18.13 -23.03 -26.91
C PRO A 182 -17.12 -24.06 -26.38
N ILE A 183 -16.83 -23.99 -25.09
CA ILE A 183 -15.81 -24.79 -24.44
C ILE A 183 -16.44 -26.10 -23.94
N SER A 184 -15.76 -27.22 -24.18
CA SER A 184 -16.12 -28.51 -23.61
C SER A 184 -15.36 -28.78 -22.31
N LEU A 185 -15.98 -29.53 -21.39
CA LEU A 185 -15.36 -29.89 -20.11
C LEU A 185 -14.06 -30.67 -20.31
N SER A 186 -14.04 -31.59 -21.29
CA SER A 186 -12.90 -32.44 -21.61
C SER A 186 -11.72 -31.67 -22.21
N ASP A 187 -11.92 -30.43 -22.66
CA ASP A 187 -10.83 -29.53 -23.06
C ASP A 187 -10.02 -29.04 -21.85
N TYR A 188 -10.59 -29.08 -20.65
CA TYR A 188 -10.00 -28.49 -19.44
C TYR A 188 -9.68 -29.54 -18.37
N PHE A 189 -10.43 -30.64 -18.31
CA PHE A 189 -10.32 -31.62 -17.24
C PHE A 189 -10.36 -33.06 -17.74
N GLU A 190 -9.74 -33.93 -16.97
CA GLU A 190 -9.95 -35.38 -17.03
C GLU A 190 -10.61 -35.82 -15.73
N PHE A 191 -11.67 -36.63 -15.80
CA PHE A 191 -12.43 -37.07 -14.62
C PHE A 191 -12.40 -38.58 -14.47
N ASP A 192 -12.18 -39.03 -13.24
CA ASP A 192 -12.37 -40.43 -12.83
C ASP A 192 -13.19 -40.52 -11.54
N PHE A 193 -13.97 -41.58 -11.40
CA PHE A 193 -14.87 -41.80 -10.27
C PHE A 193 -14.49 -43.10 -9.56
N PHE A 194 -14.40 -43.05 -8.25
CA PHE A 194 -14.08 -44.21 -7.42
C PHE A 194 -15.00 -44.29 -6.22
N ASN A 195 -15.37 -45.51 -5.86
CA ASN A 195 -16.09 -45.77 -4.62
C ASN A 195 -15.07 -45.83 -3.47
N SER A 196 -15.21 -44.97 -2.46
CA SER A 196 -14.28 -44.94 -1.32
C SER A 196 -14.29 -46.25 -0.52
N ASN A 197 -15.41 -46.98 -0.50
CA ASN A 197 -15.56 -48.21 0.27
C ASN A 197 -14.83 -49.42 -0.35
N SER A 198 -14.61 -49.42 -1.67
CA SER A 198 -14.04 -50.57 -2.37
C SER A 198 -12.52 -50.50 -2.55
N ILE A 199 -11.89 -49.38 -2.19
CA ILE A 199 -10.50 -49.13 -2.57
C ILE A 199 -9.61 -48.82 -1.40
N LYS A 200 -8.58 -49.65 -1.23
CA LYS A 200 -7.43 -49.35 -0.38
C LYS A 200 -6.59 -48.27 -1.05
N PHE A 201 -6.16 -47.26 -0.31
CA PHE A 201 -5.41 -46.12 -0.86
C PHE A 201 -4.17 -46.52 -1.66
N GLU A 202 -3.43 -47.55 -1.22
CA GLU A 202 -2.29 -48.09 -1.96
C GLU A 202 -2.66 -48.45 -3.41
N ASN A 203 -3.90 -48.92 -3.64
CA ASN A 203 -4.38 -49.23 -4.98
C ASN A 203 -4.73 -47.97 -5.77
N ILE A 204 -5.18 -46.88 -5.14
CA ILE A 204 -5.41 -45.58 -5.79
C ILE A 204 -4.08 -44.96 -6.18
N GLN A 205 -3.10 -44.95 -5.26
CA GLN A 205 -1.77 -44.47 -5.57
C GLN A 205 -1.19 -45.30 -6.72
N ASN A 206 -1.19 -46.63 -6.62
CA ASN A 206 -0.63 -47.48 -7.67
C ASN A 206 -1.40 -47.39 -9.00
N SER A 207 -2.73 -47.23 -8.99
CA SER A 207 -3.52 -47.08 -10.22
C SER A 207 -3.29 -45.71 -10.87
N ILE A 208 -3.22 -44.63 -10.07
CA ILE A 208 -2.90 -43.28 -10.53
C ILE A 208 -1.48 -43.25 -11.08
N ILE A 209 -0.51 -43.70 -10.29
CA ILE A 209 0.93 -43.61 -10.57
C ILE A 209 1.31 -44.49 -11.77
N ASN A 210 0.79 -45.71 -11.87
CA ASN A 210 1.17 -46.65 -12.92
C ASN A 210 0.31 -46.53 -14.18
N SER A 211 -0.73 -45.70 -14.18
CA SER A 211 -1.46 -45.47 -15.41
C SER A 211 -0.60 -44.63 -16.36
N SER A 212 -0.29 -45.17 -17.52
CA SER A 212 0.46 -44.50 -18.60
C SER A 212 -0.19 -43.19 -19.08
N LYS A 213 -1.44 -42.92 -18.65
CA LYS A 213 -2.16 -41.66 -18.88
C LYS A 213 -1.58 -40.52 -18.03
N PHE A 214 -1.15 -40.80 -16.81
CA PHE A 214 -0.74 -39.81 -15.81
C PHE A 214 0.67 -39.24 -16.04
N GLU A 215 1.64 -40.04 -16.52
CA GLU A 215 3.00 -39.55 -16.79
C GLU A 215 3.04 -38.42 -17.85
N LYS A 216 2.04 -38.36 -18.74
CA LYS A 216 1.95 -37.35 -19.80
C LYS A 216 1.38 -36.00 -19.32
N THR A 217 0.52 -36.00 -18.31
CA THR A 217 -0.22 -34.80 -17.84
C THR A 217 0.54 -34.00 -16.79
N TRP A 218 1.64 -34.49 -16.24
CA TRP A 218 2.39 -33.78 -15.20
C TRP A 218 3.31 -32.70 -15.79
N GLU A 219 3.18 -31.47 -15.30
CA GLU A 219 4.23 -30.47 -15.51
C GLU A 219 5.43 -30.88 -14.67
N ASN A 220 6.52 -31.25 -15.35
CA ASN A 220 7.79 -31.52 -14.68
C ASN A 220 8.34 -30.20 -14.17
N ILE A 221 8.09 -29.91 -12.90
CA ILE A 221 8.59 -28.74 -12.24
C ILE A 221 10.01 -29.04 -11.73
N VAL A 222 11.03 -28.48 -12.40
CA VAL A 222 12.44 -28.77 -12.14
C VAL A 222 13.11 -27.60 -11.44
N TYR A 223 13.44 -27.71 -10.14
CA TYR A 223 14.01 -26.60 -9.37
C TYR A 223 15.15 -26.95 -8.42
N SER A 224 15.89 -25.90 -8.04
CA SER A 224 16.76 -25.81 -6.85
C SER A 224 15.98 -25.28 -5.65
N LEU A 225 16.39 -25.63 -4.42
CA LEU A 225 15.65 -25.35 -3.18
C LEU A 225 15.22 -23.88 -2.95
N PRO A 226 16.07 -22.85 -3.13
CA PRO A 226 15.66 -21.46 -2.92
C PRO A 226 14.54 -21.01 -3.87
N PHE A 227 14.51 -21.60 -5.07
CA PHE A 227 13.51 -21.31 -6.09
C PHE A 227 12.16 -21.96 -5.76
N LEU A 228 12.17 -23.12 -5.11
CA LEU A 228 10.94 -23.80 -4.70
C LEU A 228 10.17 -22.98 -3.66
N GLN A 229 10.86 -22.47 -2.64
CA GLN A 229 10.23 -21.64 -1.61
C GLN A 229 9.69 -20.33 -2.20
N ASP A 230 10.49 -19.66 -3.05
CA ASP A 230 10.06 -18.46 -3.75
C ASP A 230 8.85 -18.73 -4.68
N MET A 231 8.85 -19.85 -5.41
CA MET A 231 7.71 -20.24 -6.23
C MET A 231 6.46 -20.47 -5.37
N ILE A 232 6.56 -21.28 -4.31
CA ILE A 232 5.41 -21.56 -3.42
C ILE A 232 4.86 -20.25 -2.84
N ASN A 233 5.73 -19.36 -2.35
CA ASN A 233 5.33 -18.05 -1.85
C ASN A 233 4.67 -17.20 -2.94
N LYS A 234 5.22 -17.15 -4.15
CA LYS A 234 4.63 -16.45 -5.29
C LYS A 234 3.25 -17.01 -5.62
N LYS A 235 3.09 -18.33 -5.69
CA LYS A 235 1.79 -18.97 -5.95
C LYS A 235 0.77 -18.70 -4.84
N TRP A 236 1.20 -18.65 -3.58
CA TRP A 236 0.35 -18.27 -2.44
C TRP A 236 -0.07 -16.79 -2.50
N ILE A 237 0.87 -15.90 -2.82
CA ILE A 237 0.55 -14.48 -3.03
C ILE A 237 -0.43 -14.35 -4.20
N CYS A 238 -0.22 -15.07 -5.31
CA CYS A 238 -1.16 -15.11 -6.42
C CYS A 238 -2.53 -15.69 -6.03
N SER A 239 -2.58 -16.67 -5.12
CA SER A 239 -3.84 -17.30 -4.70
C SER A 239 -4.67 -16.41 -3.77
N SER A 240 -4.02 -15.52 -3.02
CA SER A 240 -4.67 -14.52 -2.15
C SER A 240 -5.47 -13.44 -2.90
N ALA A 241 -5.22 -13.29 -4.21
CA ALA A 241 -5.99 -12.40 -5.06
C ALA A 241 -7.14 -13.16 -5.73
N LEU A 242 -8.36 -13.00 -5.24
CA LEU A 242 -9.53 -13.56 -5.90
C LEU A 242 -9.89 -12.72 -7.14
N PRO A 243 -10.05 -13.34 -8.31
CA PRO A 243 -10.49 -12.63 -9.50
C PRO A 243 -11.89 -12.07 -9.30
N LYS A 244 -12.14 -10.86 -9.81
CA LYS A 244 -13.44 -10.17 -9.64
C LYS A 244 -14.55 -10.90 -10.39
N GLU A 245 -14.17 -11.62 -11.42
CA GLU A 245 -15.02 -12.45 -12.26
C GLU A 245 -15.40 -13.74 -11.57
N LEU A 246 -14.79 -14.10 -10.43
CA LEU A 246 -15.20 -15.23 -9.59
C LEU A 246 -16.55 -14.91 -8.94
N LEU A 247 -17.59 -14.80 -9.77
CA LEU A 247 -18.97 -14.89 -9.34
C LEU A 247 -19.27 -16.37 -9.38
N ILE A 248 -18.74 -17.14 -8.42
CA ILE A 248 -19.31 -18.46 -8.18
C ILE A 248 -20.77 -18.18 -7.82
N SER A 249 -21.70 -18.92 -8.42
CA SER A 249 -23.12 -18.83 -8.10
C SER A 249 -23.33 -19.29 -6.67
N ALA A 250 -22.95 -18.44 -5.73
CA ALA A 250 -23.31 -18.54 -4.35
C ALA A 250 -24.80 -18.20 -4.29
N GLU A 251 -25.64 -19.15 -4.69
CA GLU A 251 -27.01 -19.22 -4.19
C GLU A 251 -26.97 -19.26 -2.65
N ASP A 252 -25.87 -19.75 -2.08
CA ASP A 252 -25.50 -19.60 -0.69
C ASP A 252 -25.31 -18.12 -0.31
N LYS A 253 -26.25 -17.63 0.48
CA LYS A 253 -26.27 -16.27 1.05
C LYS A 253 -25.03 -15.97 1.90
N THR A 254 -24.55 -16.94 2.68
CA THR A 254 -23.41 -16.77 3.59
C THR A 254 -22.13 -16.54 2.80
N LEU A 255 -21.90 -17.34 1.75
CA LEU A 255 -20.74 -17.17 0.88
C LEU A 255 -20.79 -15.82 0.14
N LYS A 256 -21.97 -15.42 -0.35
CA LYS A 256 -22.15 -14.11 -0.99
C LYS A 256 -21.80 -12.96 -0.04
N GLU A 257 -22.23 -13.02 1.22
CA GLU A 257 -21.88 -12.04 2.25
C GLU A 257 -20.37 -12.02 2.50
N ILE A 258 -19.73 -13.19 2.62
CA ILE A 258 -18.29 -13.33 2.81
C ILE A 258 -17.51 -12.70 1.65
N MET A 259 -17.89 -13.00 0.40
CA MET A 259 -17.23 -12.46 -0.79
C MET A 259 -17.40 -10.95 -0.89
N LEU A 260 -18.59 -10.43 -0.57
CA LEU A 260 -18.86 -9.00 -0.49
C LEU A 260 -17.92 -8.31 0.49
N PHE A 261 -17.76 -8.84 1.72
CA PHE A 261 -16.82 -8.28 2.69
C PHE A 261 -15.39 -8.29 2.15
N TYR A 262 -14.95 -9.41 1.57
CA TYR A 262 -13.62 -9.53 0.99
C TYR A 262 -13.36 -8.49 -0.11
N PHE A 263 -14.24 -8.38 -1.11
CA PHE A 263 -14.04 -7.44 -2.22
C PHE A 263 -14.13 -5.99 -1.75
N ALA A 264 -15.06 -5.66 -0.86
CA ALA A 264 -15.19 -4.31 -0.31
C ALA A 264 -13.97 -3.91 0.52
N ASP A 265 -13.41 -4.83 1.30
CA ASP A 265 -12.22 -4.58 2.12
C ASP A 265 -10.94 -4.50 1.28
N SER A 266 -10.77 -5.42 0.33
CA SER A 266 -9.66 -5.39 -0.62
C SER A 266 -9.66 -4.09 -1.43
N ALA A 267 -10.81 -3.71 -2.02
CA ALA A 267 -10.98 -2.44 -2.73
C ALA A 267 -10.72 -1.23 -1.83
N PHE A 268 -11.17 -1.29 -0.56
CA PHE A 268 -10.91 -0.23 0.41
C PHE A 268 -9.42 -0.02 0.63
N HIS A 269 -8.66 -1.08 0.87
CA HIS A 269 -7.24 -1.00 1.13
C HIS A 269 -6.46 -0.52 -0.10
N GLU A 270 -6.76 -1.05 -1.28
CA GLU A 270 -6.06 -0.67 -2.51
C GLU A 270 -6.30 0.80 -2.87
N VAL A 271 -7.55 1.27 -2.79
CA VAL A 271 -7.91 2.67 -3.09
C VAL A 271 -7.35 3.62 -2.05
N LEU A 272 -7.33 3.23 -0.76
CA LEU A 272 -6.73 4.04 0.29
C LEU A 272 -5.23 4.20 0.06
N GLN A 273 -4.51 3.12 -0.27
CA GLN A 273 -3.07 3.16 -0.57
C GLN A 273 -2.78 4.04 -1.80
N PHE A 274 -3.55 3.88 -2.88
CA PHE A 274 -3.48 4.74 -4.06
C PHE A 274 -3.66 6.22 -3.69
N SER A 275 -4.68 6.52 -2.90
CA SER A 275 -5.00 7.88 -2.46
C SER A 275 -3.87 8.48 -1.62
N GLN A 276 -3.31 7.70 -0.69
CA GLN A 276 -2.20 8.12 0.17
C GLN A 276 -0.94 8.47 -0.64
N GLN A 277 -0.62 7.71 -1.69
CA GLN A 277 0.53 8.01 -2.53
C GLN A 277 0.41 9.36 -3.24
N ILE A 278 -0.77 9.68 -3.78
CA ILE A 278 -1.05 10.97 -4.43
C ILE A 278 -1.00 12.11 -3.41
N LEU A 279 -1.70 11.96 -2.29
CA LEU A 279 -1.72 12.96 -1.22
C LEU A 279 -0.32 13.22 -0.63
N LYS A 280 0.53 12.19 -0.53
CA LYS A 280 1.94 12.34 -0.10
C LYS A 280 2.75 13.18 -1.09
N LYS A 281 2.51 13.03 -2.41
CA LYS A 281 3.16 13.87 -3.44
C LYS A 281 2.73 15.33 -3.32
N TRP A 282 1.43 15.58 -3.14
CA TRP A 282 0.91 16.93 -2.92
C TRP A 282 1.45 17.54 -1.62
N GLY A 283 1.46 16.76 -0.54
CA GLY A 283 2.06 17.16 0.73
C GLY A 283 3.49 17.65 0.57
N LYS A 284 4.35 16.93 -0.17
CA LYS A 284 5.75 17.36 -0.41
C LYS A 284 5.87 18.74 -1.06
N VAL A 285 4.92 19.14 -1.91
CA VAL A 285 4.90 20.47 -2.53
C VAL A 285 4.45 21.52 -1.52
N VAL A 286 3.35 21.24 -0.82
CA VAL A 286 2.74 22.15 0.17
C VAL A 286 3.66 22.41 1.36
N TYR A 287 4.36 21.39 1.86
CA TYR A 287 5.31 21.52 2.97
C TYR A 287 6.56 22.34 2.61
N LYS A 288 6.86 22.53 1.32
CA LYS A 288 7.92 23.44 0.86
C LYS A 288 7.46 24.90 0.75
N GLY A 289 6.29 25.24 1.30
CA GLY A 289 5.73 26.59 1.23
C GLY A 289 5.11 26.94 -0.13
N LYS A 290 5.00 25.98 -1.06
CA LYS A 290 4.41 26.19 -2.39
C LYS A 290 2.92 25.87 -2.38
N THR A 291 2.19 26.45 -3.32
CA THR A 291 0.78 26.12 -3.59
C THR A 291 0.67 25.20 -4.81
N ILE A 292 -0.41 24.42 -4.85
CA ILE A 292 -0.78 23.60 -5.99
C ILE A 292 -1.75 24.42 -6.84
N ASN A 293 -1.36 24.71 -8.08
CA ASN A 293 -2.19 25.47 -9.01
C ASN A 293 -3.47 24.70 -9.34
N ASN A 294 -4.61 25.39 -9.39
CA ASN A 294 -5.93 24.79 -9.67
C ASN A 294 -6.29 23.64 -8.71
N TYR A 295 -5.87 23.74 -7.44
CA TYR A 295 -6.07 22.69 -6.44
C TYR A 295 -7.53 22.24 -6.34
N GLY A 296 -8.50 23.18 -6.41
CA GLY A 296 -9.91 22.85 -6.35
C GLY A 296 -10.37 21.90 -7.46
N LYS A 297 -9.98 22.15 -8.71
CA LYS A 297 -10.29 21.29 -9.86
C LYS A 297 -9.58 19.94 -9.77
N ILE A 298 -8.32 19.94 -9.37
CA ILE A 298 -7.52 18.73 -9.18
C ILE A 298 -8.15 17.83 -8.10
N VAL A 299 -8.60 18.41 -7.00
CA VAL A 299 -9.28 17.71 -5.90
C VAL A 299 -10.59 17.09 -6.36
N SER A 300 -11.42 17.81 -7.11
CA SER A 300 -12.70 17.27 -7.62
C SER A 300 -12.47 16.06 -8.52
N ASN A 301 -11.55 16.17 -9.50
CA ASN A 301 -11.20 15.06 -10.38
C ASN A 301 -10.59 13.89 -9.61
N PHE A 302 -9.76 14.17 -8.59
CA PHE A 302 -9.16 13.13 -7.77
C PHE A 302 -10.20 12.38 -6.94
N LEU A 303 -11.16 13.06 -6.32
CA LEU A 303 -12.26 12.42 -5.59
C LEU A 303 -13.15 11.58 -6.51
N GLU A 304 -13.43 12.05 -7.73
CA GLU A 304 -14.14 11.27 -8.73
C GLU A 304 -13.35 10.00 -9.10
N ASN A 305 -12.06 10.12 -9.38
CA ASN A 305 -11.17 8.99 -9.69
C ASN A 305 -11.07 8.00 -8.53
N VAL A 306 -11.06 8.46 -7.28
CA VAL A 306 -11.08 7.59 -6.08
C VAL A 306 -12.35 6.75 -6.05
N ASN A 307 -13.51 7.37 -6.32
CA ASN A 307 -14.79 6.67 -6.35
C ASN A 307 -14.88 5.69 -7.52
N GLN A 308 -14.50 6.12 -8.74
CA GLN A 308 -14.48 5.27 -9.92
C GLN A 308 -13.53 4.09 -9.74
N LYS A 309 -12.35 4.30 -9.16
CA LYS A 309 -11.40 3.22 -8.87
C LYS A 309 -12.02 2.21 -7.91
N PHE A 310 -12.65 2.65 -6.82
CA PHE A 310 -13.33 1.76 -5.88
C PHE A 310 -14.43 0.93 -6.57
N ASP A 311 -15.30 1.57 -7.35
CA ASP A 311 -16.39 0.89 -8.06
C ASP A 311 -15.88 -0.09 -9.14
N SER A 312 -14.70 0.16 -9.71
CA SER A 312 -14.06 -0.75 -10.67
C SER A 312 -13.40 -1.97 -10.03
N LEU A 313 -13.12 -1.92 -8.72
CA LEU A 313 -12.51 -3.02 -7.97
C LEU A 313 -13.54 -4.01 -7.43
N ILE A 314 -14.79 -3.61 -7.34
CA ILE A 314 -15.87 -4.41 -6.78
C ILE A 314 -16.73 -5.00 -7.90
N PRO A 315 -17.16 -6.27 -7.81
CA PRO A 315 -18.13 -6.85 -8.73
C PRO A 315 -19.41 -6.00 -8.81
N LYS A 316 -19.98 -5.85 -10.01
CA LYS A 316 -21.12 -4.94 -10.26
C LYS A 316 -22.31 -5.18 -9.32
N ASP A 317 -22.57 -6.44 -8.98
CA ASP A 317 -23.67 -6.85 -8.09
C ASP A 317 -23.49 -6.38 -6.64
N PHE A 318 -22.25 -6.10 -6.23
CA PHE A 318 -21.90 -5.65 -4.89
C PHE A 318 -21.76 -4.12 -4.77
N ASN A 319 -21.77 -3.37 -5.87
CA ASN A 319 -21.56 -1.92 -5.86
C ASN A 319 -22.63 -1.13 -5.09
N LYS A 320 -23.86 -1.66 -5.03
CA LYS A 320 -24.99 -1.04 -4.32
C LYS A 320 -25.21 -1.61 -2.92
N ASP A 321 -24.38 -2.55 -2.48
CA ASP A 321 -24.51 -3.14 -1.17
C ASP A 321 -24.14 -2.15 -0.04
N GLN A 322 -24.80 -2.27 1.10
CA GLN A 322 -24.56 -1.41 2.27
C GLN A 322 -23.11 -1.46 2.77
N VAL A 323 -22.46 -2.62 2.73
CA VAL A 323 -21.05 -2.81 3.12
C VAL A 323 -20.15 -2.00 2.19
N SER A 324 -20.33 -2.14 0.87
CA SER A 324 -19.58 -1.40 -0.15
C SER A 324 -19.78 0.11 -0.01
N ILE A 325 -21.03 0.56 0.16
CA ILE A 325 -21.37 1.98 0.37
C ILE A 325 -20.68 2.52 1.64
N LYS A 326 -20.74 1.78 2.76
CA LYS A 326 -20.11 2.18 4.02
C LYS A 326 -18.60 2.30 3.89
N LYS A 327 -17.95 1.36 3.19
CA LYS A 327 -16.50 1.42 2.93
C LYS A 327 -16.13 2.59 2.01
N LYS A 328 -16.89 2.82 0.94
CA LYS A 328 -16.71 3.98 0.04
C LYS A 328 -16.82 5.32 0.78
N LEU A 329 -17.85 5.48 1.62
CA LEU A 329 -18.02 6.66 2.47
C LEU A 329 -16.86 6.86 3.44
N LYS A 330 -16.35 5.77 4.03
CA LYS A 330 -15.18 5.79 4.91
C LYS A 330 -13.90 6.23 4.17
N ILE A 331 -13.69 5.79 2.93
CA ILE A 331 -12.55 6.27 2.10
C ILE A 331 -12.70 7.76 1.85
N ASN A 332 -13.89 8.19 1.40
CA ASN A 332 -14.16 9.58 1.09
C ASN A 332 -13.95 10.48 2.31
N SER A 333 -14.37 10.07 3.51
CA SER A 333 -14.14 10.86 4.72
C SER A 333 -12.65 10.99 5.06
N ILE A 334 -11.88 9.90 5.01
CA ILE A 334 -10.43 9.90 5.26
C ILE A 334 -9.70 10.77 4.23
N VAL A 335 -10.02 10.62 2.95
CA VAL A 335 -9.39 11.37 1.86
C VAL A 335 -9.75 12.86 1.95
N GLN A 336 -11.02 13.19 2.19
CA GLN A 336 -11.47 14.58 2.35
C GLN A 336 -10.82 15.27 3.56
N GLN A 337 -10.65 14.58 4.69
CA GLN A 337 -9.94 15.13 5.85
C GLN A 337 -8.49 15.50 5.50
N ARG A 338 -7.80 14.66 4.72
CA ARG A 338 -6.42 14.95 4.28
C ARG A 338 -6.37 16.09 3.26
N ILE A 339 -7.34 16.16 2.35
CA ILE A 339 -7.49 17.27 1.39
C ILE A 339 -7.73 18.58 2.12
N LEU A 340 -8.59 18.59 3.15
CA LEU A 340 -8.86 19.76 3.97
C LEU A 340 -7.59 20.22 4.70
N PHE A 341 -6.84 19.29 5.28
CA PHE A 341 -5.56 19.60 5.92
C PHE A 341 -4.58 20.28 4.94
N LEU A 342 -4.44 19.74 3.73
CA LEU A 342 -3.58 20.33 2.69
C LEU A 342 -4.10 21.70 2.21
N PHE A 343 -5.41 21.87 2.11
CA PHE A 343 -6.05 23.15 1.78
C PHE A 343 -5.71 24.21 2.83
N THR A 344 -5.94 23.93 4.11
CA THR A 344 -5.61 24.84 5.22
C THR A 344 -4.13 25.20 5.21
N LYS A 345 -3.23 24.22 4.99
CA LYS A 345 -1.79 24.51 4.93
C LYS A 345 -1.41 25.42 3.75
N GLN A 346 -2.06 25.27 2.60
CA GLN A 346 -1.85 26.17 1.46
C GLN A 346 -2.36 27.59 1.74
N LEU A 347 -3.48 27.75 2.44
CA LEU A 347 -3.96 29.07 2.88
C LEU A 347 -2.96 29.74 3.82
N LEU A 348 -2.41 29.00 4.80
CA LEU A 348 -1.36 29.52 5.69
C LEU A 348 -0.11 29.96 4.92
N ASN A 349 0.28 29.19 3.89
CA ASN A 349 1.40 29.56 3.02
C ASN A 349 1.09 30.86 2.24
N LEU A 350 -0.13 31.00 1.70
CA LEU A 350 -0.57 32.21 1.00
C LEU A 350 -0.63 33.43 1.93
N GLN A 351 -1.15 33.28 3.15
CA GLN A 351 -1.15 34.35 4.15
C GLN A 351 0.28 34.80 4.49
N SER A 352 1.20 33.85 4.64
CA SER A 352 2.62 34.16 4.90
C SER A 352 3.25 34.92 3.73
N GLN A 353 2.99 34.50 2.48
CA GLN A 353 3.47 35.18 1.27
C GLN A 353 2.84 36.58 1.11
N ALA A 354 1.55 36.72 1.42
CA ALA A 354 0.84 38.00 1.41
C ALA A 354 1.47 38.98 2.41
N LEU A 355 1.77 38.50 3.62
CA LEU A 355 2.40 39.30 4.67
C LEU A 355 3.81 39.77 4.26
N GLU A 356 4.63 38.91 3.66
CA GLU A 356 5.95 39.31 3.16
C GLU A 356 5.84 40.37 2.06
N LYS A 357 4.91 40.19 1.10
CA LYS A 357 4.63 41.21 0.08
C LYS A 357 4.17 42.54 0.68
N PHE A 358 3.35 42.48 1.74
CA PHE A 358 2.90 43.66 2.44
C PHE A 358 4.06 44.40 3.12
N LYS A 359 4.94 43.68 3.82
CA LYS A 359 6.15 44.24 4.44
C LYS A 359 7.03 44.95 3.40
N ASP A 360 7.28 44.32 2.26
CA ASP A 360 8.06 44.92 1.17
C ASP A 360 7.41 46.20 0.63
N THR A 361 6.08 46.21 0.54
CA THR A 361 5.32 47.38 0.07
C THR A 361 5.38 48.51 1.08
N LEU A 362 5.23 48.22 2.37
CA LEU A 362 5.35 49.21 3.45
C LEU A 362 6.76 49.80 3.54
N LEU A 363 7.81 48.99 3.36
CA LEU A 363 9.19 49.49 3.33
C LEU A 363 9.41 50.45 2.15
N LYS A 364 8.85 50.14 0.97
CA LYS A 364 8.92 51.04 -0.19
C LYS A 364 8.17 52.35 0.06
N ILE A 365 6.97 52.30 0.62
CA ILE A 365 6.19 53.50 0.99
C ILE A 365 6.96 54.34 2.02
N ALA A 366 7.50 53.70 3.06
CA ALA A 366 8.30 54.39 4.07
C ALA A 366 9.55 55.06 3.48
N SER A 367 10.15 54.44 2.44
CA SER A 367 11.31 54.97 1.71
C SER A 367 11.00 56.13 0.74
N ASP A 368 9.73 56.40 0.44
CA ASP A 368 9.30 57.53 -0.41
C ASP A 368 8.71 58.67 0.43
N SER A 369 9.43 59.77 0.58
CA SER A 369 9.06 60.89 1.46
C SER A 369 7.93 61.78 0.91
N LYS A 370 7.51 61.59 -0.35
CA LYS A 370 6.51 62.45 -1.01
C LYS A 370 5.08 61.99 -0.79
N LYS A 371 4.88 60.77 -0.28
CA LYS A 371 3.57 60.13 -0.19
C LYS A 371 2.99 60.23 1.22
N ASN A 372 1.67 60.45 1.31
CA ASN A 372 0.96 60.33 2.58
C ASN A 372 0.88 58.84 2.97
N PHE A 373 1.56 58.49 4.05
CA PHE A 373 1.68 57.12 4.53
C PHE A 373 0.32 56.49 4.82
N ASP A 374 -0.63 57.23 5.41
CA ASP A 374 -1.90 56.66 5.86
C ASP A 374 -2.83 56.33 4.68
N SER A 375 -2.81 57.12 3.60
CA SER A 375 -3.56 56.81 2.38
C SER A 375 -2.95 55.64 1.61
N GLU A 376 -1.61 55.58 1.50
CA GLU A 376 -0.92 54.48 0.79
C GLU A 376 -0.98 53.17 1.56
N LYS A 377 -0.99 53.22 2.91
CA LYS A 377 -1.20 52.06 3.78
C LYS A 377 -2.51 51.35 3.43
N LYS A 378 -3.61 52.09 3.34
CA LYS A 378 -4.93 51.51 3.02
C LYS A 378 -4.92 50.84 1.64
N LEU A 379 -4.35 51.51 0.64
CA LEU A 379 -4.20 50.96 -0.70
C LEU A 379 -3.34 49.70 -0.72
N ALA A 380 -2.26 49.65 0.07
CA ALA A 380 -1.41 48.47 0.20
C ALA A 380 -2.15 47.28 0.83
N ILE A 381 -2.98 47.50 1.85
CA ILE A 381 -3.83 46.46 2.45
C ILE A 381 -4.79 45.91 1.40
N ASP A 382 -5.52 46.78 0.71
CA ASP A 382 -6.49 46.37 -0.32
C ASP A 382 -5.81 45.59 -1.45
N THR A 383 -4.64 46.04 -1.90
CA THR A 383 -3.86 45.38 -2.97
C THR A 383 -3.40 43.98 -2.56
N VAL A 384 -2.89 43.82 -1.34
CA VAL A 384 -2.43 42.52 -0.84
C VAL A 384 -3.61 41.58 -0.56
N SER A 385 -4.72 42.10 -0.04
CA SER A 385 -5.95 41.32 0.18
C SER A 385 -6.50 40.80 -1.16
N GLN A 386 -6.57 41.64 -2.20
CA GLN A 386 -6.96 41.21 -3.55
C GLN A 386 -5.98 40.20 -4.16
N TRP A 387 -4.67 40.37 -3.93
CA TRP A 387 -3.68 39.37 -4.34
C TRP A 387 -3.94 38.02 -3.66
N PHE A 388 -4.22 38.00 -2.36
CA PHE A 388 -4.56 36.77 -1.64
C PHE A 388 -5.84 36.12 -2.20
N ILE A 389 -6.92 36.90 -2.39
CA ILE A 389 -8.20 36.42 -2.90
C ILE A 389 -8.02 35.72 -4.25
N SER A 390 -7.37 36.38 -5.22
CA SER A 390 -7.16 35.81 -6.56
C SER A 390 -6.40 34.48 -6.56
N HIS A 391 -5.48 34.28 -5.60
CA HIS A 391 -4.72 33.02 -5.47
C HIS A 391 -5.49 31.97 -4.65
N ALA A 392 -6.28 32.40 -3.67
CA ALA A 392 -7.10 31.52 -2.84
C ALA A 392 -8.32 30.97 -3.60
N GLU A 393 -8.90 31.74 -4.52
CA GLU A 393 -9.99 31.29 -5.40
C GLU A 393 -9.61 30.05 -6.21
N ALA A 394 -8.37 30.00 -6.72
CA ALA A 394 -7.86 28.84 -7.44
C ALA A 394 -7.73 27.56 -6.57
N LEU A 395 -7.75 27.71 -5.24
CA LEU A 395 -7.72 26.60 -4.29
C LEU A 395 -9.10 26.04 -3.97
N VAL A 396 -10.17 26.81 -4.20
CA VAL A 396 -11.54 26.41 -3.89
C VAL A 396 -12.06 25.43 -4.95
N SER A 397 -12.64 24.32 -4.48
CA SER A 397 -13.41 23.42 -5.33
C SER A 397 -14.88 23.81 -5.32
N ASN A 398 -15.64 23.46 -6.37
CA ASN A 398 -17.10 23.61 -6.40
C ASN A 398 -17.84 22.91 -5.23
N ASN A 399 -17.15 22.05 -4.47
CA ASN A 399 -17.67 21.52 -3.21
C ASN A 399 -17.55 22.58 -2.10
N ASN A 400 -18.71 23.00 -1.56
CA ASN A 400 -18.91 24.02 -0.50
C ASN A 400 -18.11 23.85 0.81
N ARG A 401 -17.26 22.84 0.94
CA ARG A 401 -16.49 22.58 2.16
C ARG A 401 -15.16 23.34 2.23
N LEU A 402 -14.63 23.79 1.09
CA LEU A 402 -13.37 24.52 1.04
C LEU A 402 -13.67 26.01 0.86
N SER A 403 -13.44 26.82 1.90
CA SER A 403 -13.64 28.26 1.87
C SER A 403 -12.42 28.99 2.44
N TYR A 404 -12.01 30.07 1.79
CA TYR A 404 -10.91 30.92 2.24
C TYR A 404 -11.37 32.14 3.05
N ILE A 405 -12.68 32.36 3.22
CA ILE A 405 -13.23 33.59 3.83
C ILE A 405 -12.70 33.81 5.25
N ALA A 406 -12.62 32.75 6.05
CA ALA A 406 -12.07 32.84 7.41
C ALA A 406 -10.59 33.24 7.41
N ALA A 407 -9.79 32.64 6.51
CA ALA A 407 -8.37 32.95 6.35
C ALA A 407 -8.13 34.36 5.79
N GLN A 408 -9.00 34.84 4.90
CA GLN A 408 -8.98 36.23 4.42
C GLN A 408 -9.21 37.21 5.57
N LYS A 409 -10.27 37.00 6.36
CA LYS A 409 -10.57 37.87 7.51
C LYS A 409 -9.43 37.89 8.53
N GLU A 410 -8.83 36.74 8.80
CA GLU A 410 -7.65 36.64 9.65
C GLU A 410 -6.47 37.43 9.07
N LEU A 411 -6.20 37.29 7.76
CA LEU A 411 -5.14 38.04 7.09
C LEU A 411 -5.38 39.56 7.19
N ASP A 412 -6.59 40.03 6.88
CA ASP A 412 -6.93 41.45 6.92
C ASP A 412 -6.68 42.03 8.32
N ASN A 413 -7.07 41.32 9.38
CA ASN A 413 -6.79 41.72 10.76
C ASN A 413 -5.27 41.81 11.04
N VAL A 414 -4.49 40.82 10.61
CA VAL A 414 -3.03 40.81 10.78
C VAL A 414 -2.37 41.95 10.01
N LEU A 415 -2.83 42.26 8.80
CA LEU A 415 -2.31 43.36 7.99
C LEU A 415 -2.59 44.72 8.67
N ILE A 416 -3.80 44.91 9.21
CA ILE A 416 -4.19 46.11 9.95
C ILE A 416 -3.29 46.27 11.18
N GLU A 417 -3.23 45.25 12.04
CA GLU A 417 -2.43 45.28 13.29
C GLU A 417 -0.94 45.52 12.99
N PHE A 418 -0.39 44.82 12.00
CA PHE A 418 1.01 45.00 11.60
C PHE A 418 1.28 46.42 11.11
N SER A 419 0.37 47.00 10.32
CA SER A 419 0.52 48.34 9.77
C SER A 419 0.51 49.44 10.83
N GLU A 420 -0.23 49.24 11.93
CA GLU A 420 -0.27 50.17 13.06
C GLU A 420 1.06 50.15 13.82
N LYS A 421 1.59 48.95 14.07
CA LYS A 421 2.89 48.76 14.75
C LYS A 421 4.09 49.15 13.88
N PHE A 422 3.94 49.16 12.55
CA PHE A 422 5.05 49.38 11.63
C PHE A 422 5.69 50.76 11.78
N LYS A 423 4.92 51.84 12.03
CA LYS A 423 5.47 53.20 12.21
C LYS A 423 6.47 53.28 13.37
N GLU A 424 6.27 52.48 14.40
CA GLU A 424 7.10 52.46 15.60
C GLU A 424 8.31 51.51 15.49
N SER A 425 8.36 50.73 14.41
CA SER A 425 9.38 49.70 14.18
C SER A 425 10.79 50.31 14.13
N PRO A 426 11.79 49.62 14.72
CA PRO A 426 13.20 50.01 14.63
C PRO A 426 13.68 50.20 13.20
N ILE A 427 13.13 49.46 12.23
CA ILE A 427 13.52 49.57 10.82
C ILE A 427 13.12 50.93 10.25
N VAL A 428 11.93 51.41 10.57
CA VAL A 428 11.46 52.74 10.15
C VAL A 428 12.28 53.83 10.82
N LYS A 429 12.63 53.64 12.11
CA LYS A 429 13.51 54.55 12.86
C LYS A 429 14.93 54.58 12.29
N LEU A 430 15.49 53.45 11.89
CA LEU A 430 16.81 53.39 11.25
C LEU A 430 16.79 54.05 9.87
N GLN A 431 15.73 53.85 9.08
CA GLN A 431 15.59 54.53 7.80
C GLN A 431 15.41 56.05 7.95
N SER A 432 14.71 56.51 8.99
CA SER A 432 14.62 57.95 9.28
C SER A 432 15.96 58.52 9.75
N LEU A 433 16.73 57.79 10.57
CA LEU A 433 18.08 58.18 10.97
C LEU A 433 19.03 58.25 9.77
N GLN A 434 19.05 57.25 8.89
CA GLN A 434 19.86 57.27 7.66
C GLN A 434 19.51 58.45 6.74
N ARG A 435 18.25 58.89 6.73
CA ARG A 435 17.83 60.09 5.99
C ARG A 435 18.31 61.36 6.66
N LEU A 436 18.20 61.44 7.98
CA LEU A 436 18.74 62.57 8.75
C LEU A 436 20.25 62.68 8.54
N GLU A 437 20.99 61.57 8.62
CA GLU A 437 22.42 61.52 8.30
C GLU A 437 22.72 61.98 6.87
N LYS A 438 21.94 61.57 5.87
CA LYS A 438 22.11 62.07 4.49
C LYS A 438 21.81 63.56 4.35
N GLN A 439 20.92 64.11 5.18
CA GLN A 439 20.60 65.54 5.19
C GLN A 439 21.60 66.36 6.02
N THR A 440 22.24 65.77 7.04
CA THR A 440 23.25 66.44 7.88
C THR A 440 24.67 66.27 7.33
N SER A 441 24.97 65.19 6.61
CA SER A 441 26.26 65.01 5.92
C SER A 441 26.48 65.99 4.76
N THR A 442 25.42 66.70 4.32
CA THR A 442 25.56 67.83 3.42
C THR A 442 26.03 69.14 4.10
N SER A 443 26.18 69.17 5.43
CA SER A 443 26.76 70.32 6.17
C SER A 443 28.21 70.07 6.61
N GLY A 444 29.12 70.16 5.63
CA GLY A 444 30.46 70.76 5.71
C GLY A 444 31.33 70.68 6.98
N LEU A 445 31.67 69.51 7.50
CA LEU A 445 32.85 69.34 8.36
C LEU A 445 33.66 68.12 7.89
N LYS A 446 34.62 68.39 6.99
CA LYS A 446 35.64 67.41 6.57
C LYS A 446 36.79 67.43 7.56
N GLN A 447 36.85 66.44 8.44
CA GLN A 447 38.12 65.96 8.96
C GLN A 447 38.40 64.63 8.26
N SER A 448 39.40 64.63 7.37
CA SER A 448 39.82 63.44 6.68
C SER A 448 40.92 62.74 7.47
N GLY A 449 40.67 61.53 7.95
CA GLY A 449 41.62 60.70 8.66
C GLY A 449 41.44 59.24 8.27
N ILE A 450 42.54 58.58 7.91
CA ILE A 450 42.56 57.11 7.72
C ILE A 450 43.16 56.51 8.98
N VAL A 451 42.33 55.80 9.75
CA VAL A 451 42.78 55.04 10.91
C VAL A 451 42.76 53.55 10.54
N ILE A 452 43.93 52.92 10.62
CA ILE A 452 44.10 51.50 10.31
C ILE A 452 44.13 50.70 11.62
N GLY A 453 43.26 49.70 11.69
CA GLY A 453 43.09 48.82 12.84
C GLY A 453 43.36 47.36 12.52
N PHE A 454 43.91 46.65 13.50
CA PHE A 454 44.06 45.20 13.42
C PHE A 454 42.88 44.49 14.09
N GLY A 455 42.20 43.66 13.32
CA GLY A 455 41.12 42.80 13.78
C GLY A 455 41.59 41.35 13.91
N LEU A 456 41.23 40.68 15.01
CA LEU A 456 41.46 39.25 15.16
C LEU A 456 40.22 38.59 15.73
N THR A 457 39.61 37.71 14.95
CA THR A 457 38.44 36.93 15.39
C THR A 457 38.85 35.48 15.60
N ALA A 458 38.67 34.98 16.82
CA ALA A 458 38.88 33.61 17.20
C ALA A 458 37.54 32.96 17.61
N ALA A 459 37.33 31.72 17.19
CA ALA A 459 36.17 30.93 17.55
C ALA A 459 36.62 29.54 18.01
N LEU A 460 36.24 29.17 19.23
CA LEU A 460 36.36 27.82 19.77
C LEU A 460 34.97 27.19 19.78
N ARG A 461 34.83 26.03 19.13
CA ARG A 461 33.58 25.30 18.98
C ARG A 461 33.71 23.87 19.51
N PRO A 462 33.59 23.67 20.83
CA PRO A 462 33.50 22.33 21.40
C PRO A 462 32.22 21.63 20.92
N HIS A 463 32.16 20.31 21.10
CA HIS A 463 30.97 19.51 20.80
C HIS A 463 29.77 19.95 21.65
N GLY A 464 28.56 19.89 21.06
CA GLY A 464 27.29 20.30 21.66
C GLY A 464 26.22 20.74 20.65
N PHE A 465 25.03 21.07 21.18
CA PHE A 465 23.83 21.44 20.42
C PHE A 465 23.41 22.92 20.53
N GLY A 466 24.33 23.82 20.94
CA GLY A 466 24.13 25.27 20.91
C GLY A 466 23.52 25.90 22.15
N ASN A 467 23.45 25.17 23.27
CA ASN A 467 22.88 25.66 24.53
C ASN A 467 23.81 26.61 25.32
N PHE A 468 25.06 26.77 24.90
CA PHE A 468 26.04 27.63 25.55
C PHE A 468 26.78 28.48 24.51
N GLN A 469 26.70 29.79 24.70
CA GLN A 469 27.38 30.79 23.88
C GLN A 469 28.03 31.83 24.79
N LEU A 470 29.35 31.96 24.69
CA LEU A 470 30.10 33.04 25.31
C LEU A 470 30.77 33.84 24.19
N ILE A 471 30.49 35.13 24.16
CA ILE A 471 31.11 36.06 23.22
C ILE A 471 31.77 37.13 24.06
N THR A 472 33.07 37.32 23.85
CA THR A 472 33.82 38.42 24.45
C THR A 472 34.51 39.21 23.35
N SER A 473 34.48 40.52 23.50
CA SER A 473 35.08 41.46 22.57
C SER A 473 35.94 42.44 23.35
N TYR A 474 37.17 42.61 22.91
CA TYR A 474 38.04 43.66 23.40
C TYR A 474 38.29 44.66 22.27
N THR A 475 38.02 45.93 22.52
CA THR A 475 38.22 47.01 21.57
C THR A 475 39.12 48.07 22.19
N GLN A 476 40.21 48.41 21.50
CA GLN A 476 41.11 49.49 21.88
C GLN A 476 41.44 50.31 20.63
N GLY A 477 40.74 51.44 20.47
CA GLY A 477 40.81 52.24 19.25
C GLY A 477 40.34 51.42 18.03
N PRO A 478 41.10 51.43 16.91
CA PRO A 478 40.70 50.70 15.70
C PRO A 478 40.99 49.19 15.79
N HIS A 479 41.66 48.73 16.86
CA HIS A 479 41.96 47.33 17.08
C HIS A 479 40.80 46.60 17.74
N VAL A 480 40.42 45.45 17.17
CA VAL A 480 39.29 44.65 17.63
C VAL A 480 39.73 43.20 17.80
N PHE A 481 39.59 42.66 19.00
CA PHE A 481 39.78 41.24 19.28
C PHE A 481 38.44 40.62 19.67
N ASN A 482 37.94 39.70 18.86
CA ASN A 482 36.71 38.97 19.11
C ASN A 482 37.03 37.52 19.44
N PHE A 483 36.53 37.03 20.56
CA PHE A 483 36.57 35.62 20.90
C PHE A 483 35.16 35.08 21.13
N SER A 484 34.87 33.97 20.47
CA SER A 484 33.60 33.26 20.62
C SER A 484 33.84 31.82 21.06
N LEU A 485 33.06 31.37 22.04
CA LEU A 485 33.00 30.01 22.50
C LEU A 485 31.55 29.53 22.38
N VAL A 486 31.28 28.65 21.42
CA VAL A 486 29.92 28.22 21.08
C VAL A 486 29.91 26.70 20.99
N ASN A 487 29.07 26.03 21.77
CA ASN A 487 28.96 24.56 21.73
C ASN A 487 27.94 24.09 20.68
N ASP A 488 27.99 24.58 19.45
CA ASP A 488 26.99 24.34 18.39
C ASP A 488 27.45 23.36 17.30
N ARG A 489 28.56 22.67 17.52
CA ARG A 489 29.23 21.87 16.50
C ARG A 489 28.40 20.69 15.97
N ASP A 490 27.50 20.16 16.79
CA ASP A 490 26.70 18.96 16.49
C ASP A 490 25.25 19.30 16.11
N ILE A 491 24.94 20.58 15.84
CA ILE A 491 23.62 20.99 15.35
C ILE A 491 23.41 20.50 13.91
N ALA A 492 22.26 19.90 13.64
CA ALA A 492 21.90 19.33 12.33
C ALA A 492 21.96 20.35 11.17
N GLU A 493 21.71 21.64 11.43
CA GLU A 493 21.84 22.72 10.45
C GLU A 493 23.29 22.91 9.96
N GLN A 494 24.26 22.50 10.77
CA GLN A 494 25.69 22.60 10.49
C GLN A 494 26.27 21.34 9.83
N GLU A 495 25.57 20.19 9.87
CA GLU A 495 25.95 18.97 9.13
C GLU A 495 25.92 19.15 7.61
N GLY A 496 25.12 20.10 7.10
CA GLY A 496 25.03 20.43 5.68
C GLY A 496 26.14 21.34 5.13
N GLN A 497 26.94 21.98 5.99
CA GLN A 497 27.96 22.98 5.60
C GLN A 497 29.40 22.45 5.66
N GLY A 498 29.59 21.14 5.86
CA GLY A 498 30.89 20.50 5.98
C GLY A 498 31.45 20.51 7.41
N LYS A 499 32.53 19.77 7.65
CA LYS A 499 33.10 19.56 9.00
C LYS A 499 33.60 20.89 9.59
N ILE A 500 32.84 21.47 10.52
CA ILE A 500 33.26 22.68 11.25
C ILE A 500 34.51 22.37 12.07
N LYS A 501 35.53 23.20 11.87
CA LYS A 501 36.78 23.11 12.62
C LYS A 501 36.51 23.48 14.09
N PRO A 502 37.04 22.72 15.06
CA PRO A 502 36.85 23.02 16.47
C PRO A 502 37.46 24.36 16.87
N PHE A 503 38.42 24.87 16.10
CA PHE A 503 39.03 26.16 16.31
C PHE A 503 39.27 26.87 14.98
N ARG A 504 38.92 28.15 14.92
CA ARG A 504 39.14 29.02 13.76
C ARG A 504 39.67 30.36 14.23
N ILE A 505 40.75 30.80 13.59
CA ILE A 505 41.27 32.16 13.71
C ILE A 505 41.12 32.82 12.34
N GLN A 506 40.62 34.04 12.33
CA GLN A 506 40.52 34.88 11.14
C GLN A 506 41.04 36.28 11.46
N PRO A 507 42.26 36.62 11.01
CA PRO A 507 42.74 37.99 11.07
C PRO A 507 41.99 38.87 10.03
N SER A 508 41.79 40.13 10.36
CA SER A 508 41.22 41.16 9.48
C SER A 508 41.93 42.49 9.67
N LEU A 509 41.86 43.36 8.67
CA LEU A 509 42.29 44.75 8.76
C LEU A 509 41.05 45.62 8.66
N ASN A 510 40.88 46.52 9.62
CA ASN A 510 39.79 47.48 9.67
C ASN A 510 40.34 48.82 9.19
N PHE A 511 39.67 49.42 8.22
CA PHE A 511 39.98 50.77 7.75
C PHE A 511 38.82 51.66 8.13
N ASP A 512 39.07 52.56 9.07
CA ASP A 512 38.14 53.64 9.35
C ASP A 512 38.61 54.86 8.57
N ILE A 513 37.84 55.21 7.55
CA ILE A 513 38.17 56.29 6.62
C ILE A 513 37.12 57.36 6.88
N GLU A 514 37.48 58.35 7.69
CA GLU A 514 36.73 59.60 7.77
C GLU A 514 37.06 60.38 6.48
N LEU A 515 36.05 60.62 5.62
CA LEU A 515 36.16 61.29 4.32
C LEU A 515 35.66 62.74 4.36
#